data_AF-A0A285SL61-F1
#
_entry.id   AF-A0A285SL61-F1
#
_cell.length_a   1.000
_cell.length_b   1.000
_cell.length_c   1.000
_cell.angle_alpha   90.00
_cell.angle_beta   90.00
_cell.angle_gamma   90.00
#
_symmetry.space_group_name_H-M   'P 1'
#
loop_
_entity.id
_entity.type
_entity.pdbx_description
1 polymer ?
#
loop_
_entity_poly.entity_id
_entity_poly.type
_entity_poly.pdbx_seq_one_letter_code
_entity_poly.pdbx_strand_id
1 'polypeptide(L)'
;MKVSILEEMLNQLKSKNLNDIVIEELCTNINTTKVTFFKYFHYKEQVLDYFVMKWLYDRSFEIHCKQFYGEDGLLHLFKSICDDATPGKKIMVSLVNYYSKLTEKPAIIEVSPYEYYLFNQEAFEQKVKPLNLQEVFIYYLSGIKSIDASQYHELVCQLLALMYGVPVQTHIMELDDMYPFYEMGINNLIK
;
A
#
# COMPACT_ATOMS: atom_id res chain seq x y z
N MET A 1 17.12 5.24 8.17
CA MET A 1 17.17 6.21 7.04
C MET A 1 16.01 6.00 6.07
N LYS A 2 15.85 4.84 5.39
CA LYS A 2 14.67 4.58 4.54
C LYS A 2 13.33 4.82 5.26
N VAL A 3 13.18 4.30 6.47
CA VAL A 3 12.01 4.56 7.35
C VAL A 3 11.80 6.07 7.58
N SER A 4 12.84 6.80 7.96
CA SER A 4 12.78 8.25 8.19
C SER A 4 12.40 9.05 6.93
N ILE A 5 12.91 8.64 5.76
CA ILE A 5 12.53 9.22 4.46
C ILE A 5 11.03 8.99 4.20
N LEU A 6 10.54 7.77 4.44
CA LEU A 6 9.14 7.43 4.29
C LEU A 6 8.26 8.26 5.21
N GLU A 7 8.57 8.30 6.51
CA GLU A 7 7.79 9.02 7.52
C GLU A 7 7.68 10.51 7.18
N GLU A 8 8.79 11.14 6.79
CA GLU A 8 8.77 12.55 6.38
C GLU A 8 7.98 12.76 5.07
N MET A 9 8.10 11.84 4.09
CA MET A 9 7.29 11.94 2.87
C MET A 9 5.79 11.84 3.17
N LEU A 10 5.39 10.89 4.02
CA LEU A 10 3.99 10.73 4.45
C LEU A 10 3.50 11.98 5.20
N ASN A 11 4.34 12.57 6.03
CA ASN A 11 4.03 13.82 6.73
C ASN A 11 3.78 14.97 5.74
N GLN A 12 4.66 15.16 4.75
CA GLN A 12 4.47 16.20 3.73
C GLN A 12 3.25 15.96 2.85
N LEU A 13 2.89 14.71 2.55
CA LEU A 13 1.70 14.36 1.76
C LEU A 13 0.38 14.77 2.42
N LYS A 14 0.37 15.03 3.73
CA LYS A 14 -0.81 15.57 4.43
C LYS A 14 -1.17 16.95 3.86
N SER A 15 -0.18 17.80 3.62
CA SER A 15 -0.37 19.19 3.16
C SER A 15 -0.01 19.46 1.70
N LYS A 16 0.83 18.63 1.08
CA LYS A 16 1.34 18.80 -0.30
C LYS A 16 0.92 17.63 -1.19
N ASN A 17 0.90 17.82 -2.51
CA ASN A 17 0.84 16.69 -3.44
C ASN A 17 2.24 16.09 -3.60
N LEU A 18 2.33 14.83 -4.06
CA LEU A 18 3.63 14.18 -4.27
C LEU A 18 4.53 15.00 -5.20
N ASN A 19 4.00 15.55 -6.29
CA ASN A 19 4.75 16.37 -7.25
C ASN A 19 5.38 17.61 -6.60
N ASP A 20 4.70 18.20 -5.61
CA ASP A 20 5.13 19.42 -4.92
C ASP A 20 6.16 19.15 -3.81
N ILE A 21 6.39 17.89 -3.44
CA ILE A 21 7.43 17.50 -2.48
C ILE A 21 8.80 17.63 -3.15
N VAL A 22 9.63 18.53 -2.62
CA VAL A 22 11.00 18.77 -3.06
C VAL A 22 11.94 17.87 -2.26
N ILE A 23 12.71 17.01 -2.96
CA ILE A 23 13.64 16.05 -2.32
C ILE A 23 14.64 16.76 -1.41
N GLU A 24 15.08 17.98 -1.78
CA GLU A 24 16.00 18.78 -0.97
C GLU A 24 15.42 19.13 0.39
N GLU A 25 14.21 19.68 0.40
CA GLU A 25 13.48 20.03 1.63
C GLU A 25 13.22 18.79 2.49
N LEU A 26 12.77 17.69 1.86
CA LEU A 26 12.58 16.40 2.53
C LEU A 26 13.88 15.94 3.21
N CYS A 27 15.02 16.02 2.51
CA CYS A 27 16.30 15.61 3.07
C CYS A 27 16.74 16.51 4.23
N THR A 28 16.56 17.82 4.11
CA THR A 28 16.88 18.79 5.16
C THR A 28 16.08 18.52 6.43
N ASN A 29 14.78 18.21 6.32
CA ASN A 29 13.91 17.97 7.47
C ASN A 29 14.35 16.76 8.33
N ILE A 30 15.01 15.77 7.72
CA ILE A 30 15.51 14.57 8.42
C ILE A 30 17.04 14.54 8.56
N ASN A 31 17.70 15.68 8.37
CA ASN A 31 19.16 15.81 8.47
C ASN A 31 19.93 14.81 7.60
N THR A 32 19.51 14.64 6.34
CA THR A 32 20.19 13.78 5.36
C THR A 32 20.54 14.56 4.08
N THR A 33 21.12 13.88 3.09
CA THR A 33 21.54 14.48 1.82
C THR A 33 20.81 13.83 0.64
N LYS A 34 20.72 14.54 -0.50
CA LYS A 34 20.22 13.95 -1.75
C LYS A 34 21.02 12.71 -2.16
N VAL A 35 22.34 12.72 -1.95
CA VAL A 35 23.20 11.55 -2.24
C VAL A 35 22.77 10.35 -1.41
N THR A 36 22.47 10.56 -0.12
CA THR A 36 21.95 9.51 0.76
C THR A 36 20.56 9.07 0.34
N PHE A 37 19.67 9.99 -0.06
CA PHE A 37 18.36 9.65 -0.60
C PHE A 37 18.50 8.75 -1.84
N PHE A 38 19.28 9.17 -2.83
CA PHE A 38 19.46 8.44 -4.10
C PHE A 38 20.23 7.13 -3.96
N LYS A 39 20.94 6.92 -2.84
CA LYS A 39 21.50 5.61 -2.47
C LYS A 39 20.40 4.59 -2.14
N TYR A 40 19.25 5.04 -1.66
CA TYR A 40 18.14 4.17 -1.25
C TYR A 40 16.98 4.15 -2.24
N PHE A 41 16.69 5.27 -2.91
CA PHE A 41 15.56 5.42 -3.82
C PHE A 41 15.99 6.13 -5.10
N HIS A 42 15.78 5.52 -6.26
CA HIS A 42 16.20 6.07 -7.55
C HIS A 42 15.41 7.34 -7.93
N TYR A 43 14.16 7.43 -7.49
CA TYR A 43 13.26 8.56 -7.71
C TYR A 43 12.30 8.68 -6.52
N LYS A 44 11.64 9.85 -6.43
CA LYS A 44 10.77 10.23 -5.30
C LYS A 44 9.64 9.23 -5.09
N GLU A 45 9.01 8.83 -6.18
CA GLU A 45 7.84 7.96 -6.22
C GLU A 45 8.14 6.56 -5.67
N GLN A 46 9.40 6.09 -5.74
CA GLN A 46 9.81 4.77 -5.24
C GLN A 46 9.63 4.63 -3.73
N VAL A 47 9.60 5.75 -3.00
CA VAL A 47 9.29 5.76 -1.57
C VAL A 47 7.88 5.23 -1.30
N LEU A 48 6.95 5.37 -2.25
CA LEU A 48 5.61 4.81 -2.14
C LEU A 48 5.58 3.28 -2.32
N ASP A 49 6.48 2.69 -3.10
CA ASP A 49 6.62 1.22 -3.10
C ASP A 49 7.07 0.71 -1.73
N TYR A 50 7.98 1.45 -1.08
CA TYR A 50 8.42 1.13 0.28
C TYR A 50 7.31 1.31 1.33
N PHE A 51 6.43 2.31 1.13
CA PHE A 51 5.18 2.43 1.90
C PHE A 51 4.32 1.17 1.74
N VAL A 52 4.09 0.70 0.50
CA VAL A 52 3.28 -0.49 0.22
C VAL A 52 3.86 -1.72 0.92
N MET A 53 5.19 -1.87 0.95
CA MET A 53 5.85 -2.96 1.69
C MET A 53 5.59 -2.89 3.20
N LYS A 54 5.67 -1.70 3.80
CA LYS A 54 5.33 -1.51 5.22
C LYS A 54 3.85 -1.85 5.48
N TRP A 55 2.95 -1.31 4.67
CA TRP A 55 1.51 -1.54 4.79
C TRP A 55 1.15 -3.03 4.63
N LEU A 56 1.76 -3.73 3.68
CA LEU A 56 1.57 -5.18 3.50
C LEU A 56 2.14 -5.99 4.67
N TYR A 57 3.19 -5.52 5.34
CA TYR A 57 3.71 -6.20 6.52
C TYR A 57 2.70 -6.17 7.68
N ASP A 58 2.02 -5.03 7.87
CA ASP A 58 0.92 -4.93 8.83
C ASP A 58 -0.23 -5.88 8.46
N ARG A 59 -0.62 -5.97 7.17
CA ARG A 59 -1.63 -6.96 6.71
C ARG A 59 -1.18 -8.41 6.92
N SER A 60 0.11 -8.69 6.70
CA SER A 60 0.68 -10.02 6.93
C SER A 60 0.59 -10.43 8.40
N PHE A 61 0.76 -9.46 9.31
CA PHE A 61 0.62 -9.67 10.74
C PHE A 61 -0.83 -9.93 11.15
N GLU A 62 -1.78 -9.15 10.65
CA GLU A 62 -3.22 -9.37 10.89
C GLU A 62 -3.67 -10.78 10.45
N ILE A 63 -3.18 -11.22 9.29
CA ILE A 63 -3.38 -12.58 8.75
C ILE A 63 -2.76 -13.63 9.66
N HIS A 64 -1.52 -13.41 10.11
CA HIS A 64 -0.83 -14.31 11.05
C HIS A 64 -1.63 -14.49 12.34
N CYS A 65 -2.16 -13.40 12.89
CA CYS A 65 -3.01 -13.39 14.07
C CYS A 65 -4.45 -13.86 13.82
N LYS A 66 -4.83 -14.14 12.56
CA LYS A 66 -6.19 -14.53 12.15
C LYS A 66 -7.26 -13.54 12.60
N GLN A 67 -6.95 -12.24 12.55
CA GLN A 67 -7.86 -11.18 12.98
C GLN A 67 -9.07 -11.06 12.06
N PHE A 68 -8.85 -11.24 10.75
CA PHE A 68 -9.89 -11.17 9.72
C PHE A 68 -9.77 -12.36 8.76
N TYR A 69 -10.89 -12.73 8.14
CA TYR A 69 -10.94 -13.85 7.19
C TYR A 69 -12.11 -13.66 6.21
N GLY A 70 -12.02 -14.25 5.02
CA GLY A 70 -13.10 -14.17 4.04
C GLY A 70 -13.39 -12.74 3.58
N GLU A 71 -14.68 -12.46 3.38
CA GLU A 71 -15.22 -11.16 2.98
C GLU A 71 -14.85 -10.03 3.94
N ASP A 72 -14.95 -10.25 5.25
CA ASP A 72 -14.59 -9.26 6.27
C ASP A 72 -13.11 -8.83 6.14
N GLY A 73 -12.23 -9.77 5.79
CA GLY A 73 -10.82 -9.50 5.55
C GLY A 73 -10.57 -8.66 4.29
N LEU A 74 -11.32 -8.90 3.21
CA LEU A 74 -11.27 -8.04 2.03
C LEU A 74 -11.77 -6.63 2.36
N LEU A 75 -12.92 -6.50 3.01
CA LEU A 75 -13.48 -5.20 3.38
C LEU A 75 -12.53 -4.42 4.30
N HIS A 76 -11.90 -5.09 5.28
CA HIS A 76 -10.89 -4.50 6.15
C HIS A 76 -9.65 -4.04 5.37
N LEU A 77 -9.13 -4.86 4.45
CA LEU A 77 -7.97 -4.53 3.62
C LEU A 77 -8.20 -3.22 2.86
N PHE A 78 -9.35 -3.07 2.18
CA PHE A 78 -9.67 -1.85 1.44
C PHE A 78 -9.96 -0.66 2.35
N LYS A 79 -10.59 -0.89 3.51
CA LYS A 79 -10.78 0.14 4.53
C LYS A 79 -9.45 0.69 5.04
N SER A 80 -8.45 -0.18 5.22
CA SER A 80 -7.12 0.22 5.70
C SER A 80 -6.37 1.16 4.74
N ILE A 81 -6.72 1.18 3.46
CA ILE A 81 -6.20 2.14 2.48
C ILE A 81 -6.88 3.51 2.65
N CYS A 82 -8.11 3.53 3.15
CA CYS A 82 -8.91 4.74 3.31
C CYS A 82 -8.68 5.43 4.67
N ASP A 83 -7.81 4.90 5.53
CA ASP A 83 -7.59 5.40 6.89
C ASP A 83 -7.04 6.84 6.91
N ASP A 84 -7.71 7.74 7.64
CA ASP A 84 -7.44 9.18 7.70
C ASP A 84 -6.04 9.55 8.23
N ALA A 85 -5.40 8.66 9.01
CA ALA A 85 -4.06 8.91 9.54
C ALA A 85 -3.00 9.04 8.42
N THR A 86 -3.28 8.43 7.27
CA THR A 86 -2.44 8.43 6.07
C THR A 86 -3.27 8.99 4.91
N PRO A 87 -2.74 9.86 4.03
CA PRO A 87 -3.53 10.42 2.94
C PRO A 87 -3.75 9.37 1.82
N GLY A 88 -4.54 8.34 2.11
CA GLY A 88 -4.69 7.12 1.33
C GLY A 88 -5.04 7.36 -0.12
N LYS A 89 -6.05 8.22 -0.36
CA LYS A 89 -6.44 8.65 -1.71
C LYS A 89 -5.26 9.28 -2.46
N LYS A 90 -4.53 10.21 -1.84
CA LYS A 90 -3.37 10.87 -2.47
C LYS A 90 -2.25 9.87 -2.77
N ILE A 91 -1.97 8.94 -1.85
CA ILE A 91 -0.96 7.90 -2.05
C ILE A 91 -1.34 7.02 -3.23
N MET A 92 -2.57 6.52 -3.25
CA MET A 92 -3.02 5.63 -4.32
C MET A 92 -3.03 6.31 -5.69
N VAL A 93 -3.53 7.55 -5.78
CA VAL A 93 -3.46 8.35 -7.02
C VAL A 93 -2.01 8.56 -7.45
N SER A 94 -1.11 8.83 -6.50
CA SER A 94 0.32 8.99 -6.76
C SER A 94 0.98 7.70 -7.25
N LEU A 95 0.63 6.56 -6.65
CA LEU A 95 1.06 5.23 -7.09
C LEU A 95 0.59 4.94 -8.52
N VAL A 96 -0.67 5.22 -8.85
CA VAL A 96 -1.18 5.01 -10.22
C VAL A 96 -0.43 5.89 -11.23
N ASN A 97 -0.27 7.18 -10.94
CA ASN A 97 0.48 8.10 -11.80
C ASN A 97 1.96 7.69 -11.95
N TYR A 98 2.54 7.13 -10.90
CA TYR A 98 3.89 6.58 -10.94
C TYR A 98 3.96 5.33 -11.82
N TYR A 99 3.09 4.35 -11.57
CA TYR A 99 3.07 3.08 -12.33
C TYR A 99 2.72 3.26 -13.80
N SER A 100 1.87 4.24 -14.15
CA SER A 100 1.55 4.55 -15.55
C SER A 100 2.72 5.12 -16.36
N LYS A 101 3.76 5.61 -15.68
CA LYS A 101 4.96 6.19 -16.31
C LYS A 101 6.12 5.21 -16.40
N LEU A 102 5.97 4.02 -15.82
CA LEU A 102 7.01 3.00 -15.86
C LEU A 102 7.18 2.46 -17.28
N THR A 103 8.39 2.63 -17.82
CA THR A 103 8.81 1.98 -19.07
C THR A 103 9.44 0.62 -18.82
N GLU A 104 9.89 0.38 -17.59
CA GLU A 104 10.57 -0.83 -17.14
C GLU A 104 10.09 -1.19 -15.73
N LYS A 105 10.33 -2.44 -15.31
CA LYS A 105 10.00 -2.86 -13.95
C LYS A 105 10.84 -2.07 -12.94
N PRO A 106 10.23 -1.50 -11.87
CA PRO A 106 10.96 -0.79 -10.83
C PRO A 106 12.05 -1.65 -10.21
N ALA A 107 13.14 -1.02 -9.80
CA ALA A 107 14.17 -1.69 -9.01
C ALA A 107 13.55 -2.20 -7.70
N ILE A 108 13.88 -3.43 -7.33
CA ILE A 108 13.39 -4.05 -6.09
C ILE A 108 13.98 -3.30 -4.91
N ILE A 109 13.13 -2.87 -3.98
CA ILE A 109 13.56 -2.34 -2.69
C ILE A 109 13.69 -3.50 -1.72
N GLU A 110 14.90 -3.76 -1.26
CA GLU A 110 15.14 -4.74 -0.20
C GLU A 110 14.81 -4.14 1.17
N VAL A 111 14.03 -4.85 1.98
CA VAL A 111 13.72 -4.49 3.37
C VAL A 111 14.57 -5.37 4.28
N SER A 112 15.43 -4.75 5.09
CA SER A 112 16.30 -5.46 6.03
C SER A 112 15.52 -5.92 7.28
N PRO A 113 16.04 -6.89 8.05
CA PRO A 113 15.41 -7.32 9.31
C PRO A 113 15.15 -6.18 10.30
N TYR A 114 16.09 -5.24 10.41
CA TYR A 114 15.91 -4.07 11.28
C TYR A 114 14.79 -3.16 10.81
N GLU A 115 14.57 -3.04 9.49
CA GLU A 115 13.45 -2.26 8.96
C GLU A 115 12.11 -2.95 9.21
N TYR A 116 12.03 -4.28 9.12
CA TYR A 116 10.81 -4.99 9.53
C TYR A 116 10.50 -4.80 11.01
N TYR A 117 11.53 -4.81 11.87
CA TYR A 117 11.36 -4.44 13.28
C TYR A 117 10.80 -3.01 13.46
N LEU A 118 11.32 -2.05 12.69
CA LEU A 118 10.82 -0.67 12.72
C LEU A 118 9.41 -0.52 12.12
N PHE A 119 9.07 -1.33 11.12
CA PHE A 119 7.74 -1.34 10.52
C PHE A 119 6.68 -1.79 11.52
N ASN A 120 6.94 -2.93 12.17
CA ASN A 120 6.06 -3.54 13.14
C ASN A 120 6.86 -4.49 14.04
N GLN A 121 7.16 -4.04 15.25
CA GLN A 121 7.98 -4.78 16.22
C GLN A 121 7.33 -6.10 16.62
N GLU A 122 6.01 -6.11 16.87
CA GLU A 122 5.30 -7.30 17.31
C GLU A 122 5.29 -8.38 16.21
N ALA A 123 5.03 -7.99 14.97
CA ALA A 123 5.12 -8.87 13.81
C ALA A 123 6.53 -9.46 13.64
N PHE A 124 7.57 -8.64 13.87
CA PHE A 124 8.95 -9.09 13.79
C PHE A 124 9.29 -10.11 14.88
N GLU A 125 8.89 -9.85 16.13
CA GLU A 125 9.10 -10.76 17.26
C GLU A 125 8.38 -12.11 17.05
N GLN A 126 7.20 -12.09 16.43
CA GLN A 126 6.45 -13.28 16.05
C GLN A 126 6.97 -13.97 14.77
N LYS A 127 8.03 -13.43 14.15
CA LYS A 127 8.64 -13.94 12.91
C LYS A 127 7.63 -14.05 11.75
N VAL A 128 6.74 -13.07 11.65
CA VAL A 128 5.75 -12.99 10.56
C VAL A 128 6.48 -12.95 9.22
N LYS A 129 6.07 -13.84 8.31
CA LYS A 129 6.53 -13.81 6.92
C LYS A 129 5.82 -12.66 6.20
N PRO A 130 6.54 -11.72 5.56
CA PRO A 130 5.91 -10.70 4.72
C PRO A 130 5.25 -11.36 3.51
N LEU A 131 4.00 -10.99 3.26
CA LEU A 131 3.21 -11.41 2.11
C LEU A 131 3.16 -10.28 1.08
N ASN A 132 3.16 -10.65 -0.20
CA ASN A 132 2.83 -9.70 -1.25
C ASN A 132 1.30 -9.52 -1.39
N LEU A 133 0.88 -8.49 -2.13
CA LEU A 133 -0.54 -8.16 -2.25
C LEU A 133 -1.39 -9.30 -2.86
N GLN A 134 -0.86 -10.08 -3.80
CA GLN A 134 -1.58 -11.23 -4.35
C GLN A 134 -1.77 -12.33 -3.29
N GLU A 135 -0.74 -12.62 -2.49
CA GLU A 135 -0.84 -13.58 -1.38
C GLU A 135 -1.88 -13.14 -0.34
N VAL A 136 -1.95 -11.84 -0.03
CA VAL A 136 -2.96 -11.26 0.87
C VAL A 136 -4.37 -11.44 0.32
N PHE A 137 -4.60 -11.12 -0.96
CA PHE A 137 -5.91 -11.31 -1.59
C PHE A 137 -6.32 -12.79 -1.63
N ILE A 138 -5.41 -13.68 -2.03
CA ILE A 138 -5.66 -15.13 -2.09
C ILE A 138 -6.03 -15.66 -0.70
N TYR A 139 -5.34 -15.21 0.36
CA TYR A 139 -5.67 -15.60 1.73
C TYR A 139 -7.13 -15.27 2.08
N TYR A 140 -7.57 -14.03 1.84
CA TYR A 140 -8.95 -13.65 2.16
C TYR A 140 -9.98 -14.32 1.25
N LEU A 141 -9.71 -14.42 -0.05
CA LEU A 141 -10.56 -15.16 -1.00
C LEU A 141 -10.75 -16.63 -0.57
N SER A 142 -9.70 -17.27 -0.03
CA SER A 142 -9.79 -18.65 0.44
C SER A 142 -10.76 -18.86 1.60
N GLY A 143 -11.17 -17.79 2.28
CA GLY A 143 -12.17 -17.84 3.33
C GLY A 143 -13.61 -17.73 2.85
N ILE A 144 -13.84 -17.50 1.56
CA ILE A 144 -15.17 -17.32 0.98
C ILE A 144 -15.61 -18.65 0.36
N LYS A 145 -16.59 -19.32 0.98
CA LYS A 145 -17.01 -20.68 0.61
C LYS A 145 -17.53 -20.83 -0.83
N SER A 146 -18.06 -19.76 -1.42
CA SER A 146 -18.58 -19.75 -2.81
C SER A 146 -17.47 -19.66 -3.85
N ILE A 147 -16.23 -19.36 -3.46
CA ILE A 147 -15.11 -19.12 -4.36
C ILE A 147 -14.18 -20.33 -4.37
N ASP A 148 -13.96 -20.90 -5.54
CA ASP A 148 -13.00 -21.98 -5.75
C ASP A 148 -11.59 -21.43 -6.09
N ALA A 149 -10.56 -22.23 -5.78
CA ALA A 149 -9.18 -21.85 -6.06
C ALA A 149 -8.89 -21.60 -7.55
N SER A 150 -9.65 -22.22 -8.46
CA SER A 150 -9.57 -21.94 -9.90
C SER A 150 -9.95 -20.50 -10.27
N GLN A 151 -10.71 -19.80 -9.43
CA GLN A 151 -11.15 -18.42 -9.65
C GLN A 151 -10.19 -17.37 -9.09
N TYR A 152 -9.22 -17.77 -8.25
CA TYR A 152 -8.36 -16.81 -7.54
C TYR A 152 -7.61 -15.87 -8.48
N HIS A 153 -7.10 -16.37 -9.61
CA HIS A 153 -6.35 -15.53 -10.53
C HIS A 153 -7.20 -14.38 -11.10
N GLU A 154 -8.41 -14.69 -11.56
CA GLU A 154 -9.34 -13.71 -12.13
C GLU A 154 -9.77 -12.69 -11.06
N LEU A 155 -10.16 -13.19 -9.88
CA LEU A 155 -10.61 -12.34 -8.78
C LEU A 155 -9.50 -11.42 -8.26
N VAL A 156 -8.26 -11.92 -8.16
CA VAL A 156 -7.10 -11.08 -7.79
C VAL A 156 -6.90 -9.97 -8.82
N CYS A 157 -7.01 -10.26 -10.12
CA CYS A 157 -6.93 -9.24 -11.17
C CYS A 157 -8.04 -8.19 -11.04
N GLN A 158 -9.27 -8.60 -10.75
CA GLN A 158 -10.41 -7.70 -10.54
C GLN A 158 -10.23 -6.85 -9.27
N LEU A 159 -9.75 -7.43 -8.17
CA LEU A 159 -9.45 -6.71 -6.92
C LEU A 159 -8.32 -5.69 -7.11
N LEU A 160 -7.27 -6.02 -7.88
CA LEU A 160 -6.22 -5.07 -8.25
C LEU A 160 -6.77 -3.92 -9.10
N ALA A 161 -7.60 -4.23 -10.09
CA ALA A 161 -8.25 -3.21 -10.92
C ALA A 161 -9.13 -2.29 -10.07
N LEU A 162 -9.87 -2.85 -9.10
CA LEU A 162 -10.67 -2.08 -8.15
C LEU A 162 -9.78 -1.18 -7.27
N MET A 163 -8.71 -1.74 -6.69
CA MET A 163 -7.76 -1.05 -5.81
C MET A 163 -7.11 0.18 -6.45
N TYR A 164 -6.79 0.11 -7.75
CA TYR A 164 -6.21 1.26 -8.46
C TYR A 164 -7.25 2.14 -9.17
N GLY A 165 -8.40 1.58 -9.56
CA GLY A 165 -9.44 2.30 -10.27
C GLY A 165 -10.25 3.25 -9.39
N VAL A 166 -10.65 2.81 -8.19
CA VAL A 166 -11.48 3.62 -7.27
C VAL A 166 -10.80 4.95 -6.87
N PRO A 167 -9.51 4.99 -6.49
CA PRO A 167 -8.85 6.25 -6.12
C PRO A 167 -8.79 7.25 -7.28
N VAL A 168 -8.59 6.77 -8.52
CA VAL A 168 -8.58 7.61 -9.71
C VAL A 168 -9.97 8.18 -9.97
N GLN A 169 -11.00 7.32 -9.95
CA GLN A 169 -12.35 7.74 -10.25
C GLN A 169 -12.88 8.74 -9.21
N THR A 170 -12.68 8.47 -7.93
CA THR A 170 -13.08 9.38 -6.84
C THR A 170 -12.26 10.65 -6.83
N HIS A 171 -11.02 10.64 -7.33
CA HIS A 171 -10.23 11.86 -7.54
C HIS A 171 -10.83 12.73 -8.64
N ILE A 172 -11.19 12.16 -9.80
CA ILE A 172 -11.83 12.88 -10.91
C ILE A 172 -13.19 13.45 -10.49
N MET A 173 -13.94 12.71 -9.68
CA MET A 173 -15.25 13.13 -9.18
C MET A 173 -15.19 14.07 -7.97
N GLU A 174 -13.99 14.41 -7.47
CA GLU A 174 -13.80 15.25 -6.28
C GLU A 174 -14.51 14.70 -5.02
N LEU A 175 -14.60 13.38 -4.89
CA LEU A 175 -15.21 12.69 -3.74
C LEU A 175 -14.17 12.33 -2.69
N ASP A 176 -14.32 12.80 -1.46
CA ASP A 176 -13.32 12.54 -0.41
C ASP A 176 -13.30 11.08 0.04
N ASP A 177 -14.48 10.47 0.21
CA ASP A 177 -14.60 9.09 0.69
C ASP A 177 -14.57 8.07 -0.47
N MET A 178 -13.57 7.19 -0.44
CA MET A 178 -13.38 6.10 -1.40
C MET A 178 -14.06 4.80 -0.98
N TYR A 179 -14.28 4.62 0.33
CA TYR A 179 -14.64 3.31 0.88
C TYR A 179 -15.97 2.76 0.36
N PRO A 180 -17.04 3.56 0.20
CA PRO A 180 -18.30 3.06 -0.34
C PRO A 180 -18.17 2.44 -1.74
N PHE A 181 -17.25 2.93 -2.57
CA PHE A 181 -16.98 2.38 -3.90
C PHE A 181 -16.24 1.05 -3.82
N TYR A 182 -15.31 0.90 -2.88
CA TYR A 182 -14.67 -0.37 -2.61
C TYR A 182 -15.65 -1.42 -2.10
N GLU A 183 -16.45 -1.07 -1.10
CA GLU A 183 -17.46 -1.96 -0.52
C GLU A 183 -18.44 -2.44 -1.61
N MET A 184 -18.98 -1.52 -2.41
CA MET A 184 -19.85 -1.87 -3.53
C MET A 184 -19.16 -2.78 -4.56
N GLY A 185 -17.90 -2.49 -4.90
CA GLY A 185 -17.10 -3.28 -5.83
C GLY A 185 -16.90 -4.71 -5.32
N ILE A 186 -16.41 -4.86 -4.10
CA ILE A 186 -16.16 -6.15 -3.44
C ILE A 186 -17.45 -6.97 -3.39
N ASN A 187 -18.54 -6.37 -2.92
CA ASN A 187 -19.84 -7.03 -2.81
C ASN A 187 -20.40 -7.51 -4.15
N ASN A 188 -19.98 -6.93 -5.27
CA ASN A 188 -20.37 -7.40 -6.60
C ASN A 188 -19.42 -8.48 -7.15
N LEU A 189 -18.16 -8.50 -6.72
CA LEU A 189 -17.17 -9.49 -7.14
C LEU A 189 -17.35 -10.85 -6.45
N ILE A 190 -17.78 -10.86 -5.20
CA ILE A 190 -17.85 -12.09 -4.37
C ILE A 190 -19.23 -12.77 -4.38
N LYS A 191 -20.21 -12.18 -5.08
CA LYS A 191 -21.58 -12.71 -5.21
C LYS A 191 -21.65 -13.96 -6.09
#